data_AF-A0A8T5XXS2-F1
#
_entry.id   AF-A0A8T5XXS2-F1
#
_cell.length_a   1.000
_cell.length_b   1.000
_cell.length_c   1.000
_cell.angle_alpha   90.00
_cell.angle_beta   90.00
_cell.angle_gamma   90.00
#
_symmetry.space_group_name_H-M   'P 1'
#
loop_
_entity.id
_entity.type
_entity.pdbx_description
1 polymer ?
#
loop_
_entity_poly.entity_id
_entity_poly.type
_entity_poly.pdbx_seq_one_letter_code
_entity_poly.pdbx_strand_id
1 'polypeptide(L)'
;MNVLQNQLLIKILIGLVGFISLVILIISLGTWRMNKSIKQEIALLIENKGESNREIITEKDLEKLPAPVKRWMINTGVVGKKPIQTLHFKQTGKMKLKPDQKDWFIPQAKQYIRVDKPSYLWHVNLPMLPIINTNGRDLFWDGKGSMLIKIGSVIPVVDVSPNEKINESSLHRFLLEIPWYPTA
;
A
#
# COMPACT_ATOMS: atom_id res chain seq x y z
N MET A 1 -37.46 -44.80 6.90
CA MET A 1 -37.16 -43.51 6.24
C MET A 1 -36.04 -42.73 6.94
N ASN A 2 -35.91 -42.77 8.27
CA ASN A 2 -34.97 -41.93 9.04
C ASN A 2 -33.46 -42.25 8.89
N VAL A 3 -33.05 -43.51 8.73
CA VAL A 3 -31.61 -43.87 8.72
C VAL A 3 -30.91 -43.42 7.43
N LEU A 4 -31.54 -43.64 6.27
CA LEU A 4 -30.98 -43.24 4.98
C LEU A 4 -30.92 -41.70 4.82
N GLN A 5 -31.95 -40.99 5.30
CA GLN A 5 -31.96 -39.53 5.33
C GLN A 5 -30.85 -38.98 6.24
N ASN A 6 -30.65 -39.55 7.43
CA ASN A 6 -29.55 -39.16 8.32
C ASN A 6 -28.17 -39.41 7.71
N GLN A 7 -27.97 -40.54 7.03
CA GLN A 7 -26.69 -40.80 6.34
C GLN A 7 -26.43 -39.85 5.18
N LEU A 8 -27.46 -39.47 4.42
CA LEU A 8 -27.34 -38.46 3.36
C LEU A 8 -26.97 -37.09 3.93
N LEU A 9 -27.64 -36.66 5.00
CA LEU A 9 -27.35 -35.38 5.68
C LEU A 9 -25.90 -35.33 6.20
N ILE A 10 -25.40 -36.41 6.81
CA ILE A 10 -24.01 -36.49 7.29
C ILE A 10 -23.03 -36.34 6.13
N LYS A 11 -23.26 -37.01 5.00
CA LYS A 11 -22.38 -36.88 3.82
C LYS A 11 -22.37 -35.45 3.27
N ILE A 12 -23.53 -34.79 3.23
CA ILE A 12 -23.63 -33.38 2.80
C ILE A 12 -22.84 -32.49 3.75
N LEU A 13 -23.00 -32.66 5.07
CA LEU A 13 -22.27 -31.87 6.07
C LEU A 13 -20.76 -32.05 5.96
N ILE A 14 -20.27 -33.29 5.79
CA ILE A 14 -18.84 -33.56 5.59
C ILE A 14 -18.34 -32.87 4.32
N GLY A 15 -19.11 -32.94 3.23
CA GLY A 15 -18.78 -32.26 1.98
C GLY A 15 -18.68 -30.73 2.14
N LEU A 16 -19.64 -30.12 2.85
CA LEU A 16 -19.64 -28.68 3.12
C LEU A 16 -18.44 -28.25 3.98
N VAL A 17 -18.14 -29.00 5.05
CA VAL A 17 -16.97 -28.71 5.90
C VAL A 17 -15.69 -28.83 5.08
N GLY A 18 -15.53 -29.90 4.30
CA GLY A 18 -14.37 -30.07 3.42
C GLY A 18 -14.20 -28.92 2.42
N PHE A 19 -15.30 -28.47 1.81
CA PHE A 19 -15.29 -27.33 0.90
C PHE A 19 -14.89 -26.02 1.61
N ILE A 20 -15.47 -25.73 2.78
CA ILE A 20 -15.13 -24.53 3.56
C ILE A 20 -13.66 -24.55 3.99
N SER A 21 -13.17 -25.69 4.49
CA SER A 21 -11.76 -25.85 4.86
C SER A 21 -10.83 -25.62 3.67
N LEU A 22 -11.20 -26.11 2.48
CA LEU A 22 -10.43 -25.87 1.25
C LEU A 22 -10.42 -24.39 0.87
N VAL A 23 -11.56 -23.70 0.95
CA VAL A 23 -11.65 -22.25 0.67
C VAL A 23 -10.77 -21.45 1.63
N ILE A 24 -10.83 -21.76 2.94
CA ILE A 24 -9.99 -21.11 3.96
C ILE A 24 -8.50 -21.34 3.67
N LEU A 25 -8.12 -22.56 3.27
CA LEU A 25 -6.74 -22.89 2.92
C LEU A 25 -6.26 -22.06 1.72
N ILE A 26 -7.08 -21.96 0.67
CA ILE A 26 -6.76 -21.17 -0.53
C ILE A 26 -6.56 -19.68 -0.19
N ILE A 27 -7.48 -19.08 0.59
CA ILE A 27 -7.38 -17.69 1.03
C ILE A 27 -6.14 -17.47 1.91
N SER A 28 -5.85 -18.40 2.81
CA SER A 28 -4.67 -18.33 3.69
C SER A 28 -3.36 -18.36 2.90
N LEU A 29 -3.24 -19.28 1.94
CA LEU A 29 -2.07 -19.36 1.06
C LEU A 29 -1.93 -18.12 0.17
N GLY A 30 -3.04 -17.62 -0.38
CA GLY A 30 -3.06 -16.37 -1.16
C GLY A 30 -2.58 -15.17 -0.33
N THR A 31 -3.08 -15.05 0.89
CA THR A 31 -2.71 -13.98 1.83
C THR A 31 -1.24 -14.07 2.23
N TRP A 32 -0.75 -15.26 2.57
CA TRP A 32 0.66 -15.48 2.88
C TRP A 32 1.57 -15.09 1.70
N ARG A 33 1.23 -15.52 0.48
CA ARG A 33 2.01 -15.21 -0.73
C ARG A 33 2.05 -13.70 -0.99
N MET A 34 0.91 -13.02 -0.92
CA MET A 34 0.81 -11.59 -1.14
C MET A 34 1.60 -10.81 -0.08
N ASN A 35 1.43 -11.14 1.20
CA ASN A 35 2.14 -10.50 2.29
C ASN A 35 3.66 -10.70 2.20
N LYS A 36 4.09 -11.90 1.78
CA LYS A 36 5.51 -12.19 1.55
C LYS A 36 6.09 -11.31 0.43
N SER A 37 5.39 -11.19 -0.70
CA SER A 37 5.78 -10.32 -1.82
C SER A 37 5.89 -8.86 -1.37
N ILE A 38 4.85 -8.35 -0.71
CA ILE A 38 4.80 -6.97 -0.23
C ILE A 38 5.94 -6.70 0.76
N LYS A 39 6.21 -7.64 1.69
CA LYS A 39 7.31 -7.50 2.64
C LYS A 39 8.67 -7.43 1.94
N GLN A 40 8.88 -8.21 0.87
CA GLN A 40 10.11 -8.15 0.07
C GLN A 40 10.23 -6.83 -0.69
N GLU A 41 9.15 -6.37 -1.32
CA GLU A 41 9.10 -5.08 -2.01
C GLU A 41 9.38 -3.92 -1.06
N ILE A 42 8.77 -3.91 0.14
CA ILE A 42 9.05 -2.90 1.18
C ILE A 42 10.52 -2.97 1.58
N ALA A 43 11.06 -4.16 1.82
CA ALA A 43 12.45 -4.33 2.25
C ALA A 43 13.42 -3.76 1.21
N LEU A 44 13.21 -4.04 -0.07
CA LEU A 44 13.97 -3.45 -1.18
C LEU A 44 13.76 -1.94 -1.27
N LEU A 45 12.54 -1.47 -1.02
CA LEU A 45 12.23 -0.05 -1.10
C LEU A 45 12.94 0.77 -0.05
N ILE A 46 12.93 0.31 1.19
CA ILE A 46 13.60 0.97 2.31
C ILE A 46 15.08 0.55 2.43
N GLU A 47 15.57 -0.34 1.56
CA GLU A 47 16.96 -0.78 1.58
C GLU A 47 17.88 0.40 1.30
N ASN A 48 18.57 0.84 2.35
CA ASN A 48 19.34 2.05 2.31
C ASN A 48 20.79 1.75 1.92
N LYS A 49 21.02 1.56 0.61
CA LYS A 49 22.37 1.33 0.06
C LYS A 49 23.21 2.62 -0.07
N GLY A 50 22.62 3.80 0.16
CA GLY A 50 23.26 5.09 -0.07
C GLY A 50 23.27 5.97 1.19
N GLU A 51 24.42 5.98 1.86
CA GLU A 51 24.93 7.02 2.77
C GLU A 51 24.05 7.43 3.98
N SER A 52 24.29 6.70 5.07
CA SER A 52 24.00 7.10 6.46
C SER A 52 24.63 8.43 6.90
N ASN A 53 25.32 9.16 6.02
CA ASN A 53 26.14 10.33 6.34
C ASN A 53 25.69 11.61 5.62
N ARG A 54 24.39 11.77 5.36
CA ARG A 54 23.88 13.07 4.89
C ARG A 54 24.03 14.11 5.99
N GLU A 55 24.62 15.24 5.61
CA GLU A 55 24.88 16.37 6.48
C GLU A 55 23.58 17.02 6.97
N ILE A 56 23.69 17.72 8.10
CA ILE A 56 22.59 18.49 8.66
C ILE A 56 22.33 19.68 7.73
N ILE A 57 21.06 19.93 7.40
CA ILE A 57 20.67 21.09 6.59
C ILE A 57 20.96 22.36 7.39
N THR A 58 21.82 23.23 6.87
CA THR A 58 22.18 24.52 7.44
C THR A 58 21.50 25.66 6.69
N GLU A 59 21.46 26.86 7.29
CA GLU A 59 20.95 28.05 6.58
C GLU A 59 21.79 28.41 5.35
N LYS A 60 23.09 28.10 5.39
CA LYS A 60 24.03 28.32 4.30
C LYS A 60 23.67 27.49 3.06
N ASP A 61 23.19 26.27 3.26
CA ASP A 61 22.72 25.40 2.17
C ASP A 61 21.53 26.00 1.41
N LEU A 62 20.79 26.91 2.07
CA LEU A 62 19.61 27.57 1.50
C LEU A 62 19.94 28.86 0.75
N GLU A 63 21.17 29.40 0.85
CA GLU A 63 21.51 30.71 0.30
C GLU A 63 21.37 30.79 -1.22
N LYS A 64 21.67 29.69 -1.92
CA LYS A 64 21.62 29.60 -3.38
C LYS A 64 20.24 29.20 -3.91
N LEU A 65 19.29 28.87 -3.04
CA LEU A 65 17.97 28.41 -3.45
C LEU A 65 17.07 29.57 -3.85
N PRO A 66 16.14 29.38 -4.81
CA PRO A 66 15.14 30.38 -5.13
C PRO A 66 14.37 30.82 -3.87
N ALA A 67 14.02 32.11 -3.78
CA ALA A 67 13.37 32.67 -2.60
C ALA A 67 12.12 31.89 -2.13
N PRO A 68 11.24 31.36 -3.00
CA PRO A 68 10.13 30.51 -2.57
C PRO A 68 10.58 29.21 -1.90
N VAL A 69 11.60 28.54 -2.42
CA VAL A 69 12.14 27.28 -1.89
C VAL A 69 12.81 27.52 -0.54
N LYS A 70 13.63 28.58 -0.43
CA LYS A 70 14.25 28.98 0.84
C LYS A 70 13.20 29.22 1.92
N ARG A 71 12.14 29.99 1.61
CA ARG A 71 11.03 30.24 2.55
C ARG A 71 10.32 28.95 2.96
N TRP A 72 10.05 28.05 2.01
CA TRP A 72 9.45 26.75 2.30
C TRP A 72 10.29 25.93 3.27
N MET A 73 11.59 25.80 3.03
CA MET A 73 12.49 25.01 3.89
C MET A 73 12.63 25.61 5.30
N ILE A 74 12.68 26.94 5.42
CA ILE A 74 12.68 27.60 6.73
C ILE A 74 11.35 27.37 7.46
N ASN A 75 10.22 27.61 6.81
CA ASN A 75 8.90 27.53 7.44
C ASN A 75 8.50 26.10 7.82
N THR A 76 9.01 25.09 7.09
CA THR A 76 8.81 23.67 7.42
C THR A 76 9.76 23.18 8.52
N GLY A 77 10.70 24.03 8.96
CA GLY A 77 11.61 23.73 10.07
C GLY A 77 12.58 22.60 9.77
N VAL A 78 13.08 22.50 8.54
CA VAL A 78 14.06 21.46 8.14
C VAL A 78 15.51 21.85 8.46
N VAL A 79 15.78 23.13 8.68
CA VAL A 79 17.10 23.61 9.14
C VAL A 79 17.44 23.00 10.50
N GLY A 80 18.68 22.55 10.66
CA GLY A 80 19.16 21.83 11.85
C GLY A 80 18.78 20.35 11.88
N LYS A 81 18.15 19.82 10.81
CA LYS A 81 17.75 18.40 10.72
C LYS A 81 18.45 17.71 9.54
N LYS A 82 18.53 16.38 9.61
CA LYS A 82 18.97 15.56 8.48
C LYS A 82 17.86 15.49 7.42
N PRO A 83 18.20 15.41 6.12
CA PRO A 83 17.21 15.18 5.06
C PRO A 83 16.41 13.89 5.29
N ILE A 84 15.11 13.96 5.04
CA ILE A 84 14.20 12.82 5.06
C ILE A 84 14.56 11.87 3.92
N GLN A 85 14.77 10.60 4.25
CA GLN A 85 15.13 9.57 3.27
C GLN A 85 13.97 8.62 3.02
N THR A 86 13.33 8.17 4.10
CA THR A 86 12.18 7.28 4.04
C THR A 86 11.12 7.73 5.01
N LEU A 87 9.86 7.47 4.66
CA LEU A 87 8.71 7.71 5.53
C LEU A 87 7.87 6.45 5.63
N HIS A 88 7.21 6.29 6.77
CA HIS A 88 6.23 5.25 6.98
C HIS A 88 4.96 5.85 7.60
N PHE A 89 3.84 5.71 6.88
CA PHE A 89 2.53 6.13 7.35
C PHE A 89 1.67 4.92 7.68
N LYS A 90 0.83 5.06 8.72
CA LYS A 90 -0.36 4.24 8.95
C LYS A 90 -1.56 5.15 8.73
N GLN A 91 -2.48 4.74 7.87
CA GLN A 91 -3.62 5.54 7.45
C GLN A 91 -4.91 4.76 7.71
N THR A 92 -5.93 5.47 8.17
CA THR A 92 -7.31 5.01 8.22
C THR A 92 -8.21 6.19 7.88
N GLY A 93 -9.45 5.92 7.50
CA GLY A 93 -10.41 6.95 7.13
C GLY A 93 -11.71 6.34 6.66
N LYS A 94 -12.53 7.14 5.99
CA LYS A 94 -13.73 6.66 5.31
C LYS A 94 -13.50 6.76 3.80
N MET A 95 -13.80 5.71 3.06
CA MET A 95 -13.62 5.63 1.61
C MET A 95 -14.90 5.17 0.93
N LYS A 96 -15.27 5.84 -0.17
CA LYS A 96 -16.23 5.34 -1.16
C LYS A 96 -15.48 4.92 -2.41
N LEU A 97 -15.92 3.84 -3.05
CA LEU A 97 -15.38 3.41 -4.34
C LEU A 97 -16.15 4.00 -5.52
N LYS A 98 -17.36 4.51 -5.28
CA LYS A 98 -18.21 5.19 -6.27
C LYS A 98 -18.86 6.42 -5.64
N PRO A 99 -19.10 7.51 -6.40
CA PRO A 99 -19.68 8.74 -5.86
C PRO A 99 -21.03 8.54 -5.14
N ASP A 100 -21.88 7.68 -5.70
CA ASP A 100 -23.24 7.35 -5.30
C ASP A 100 -23.34 6.25 -4.22
N GLN A 101 -22.21 5.67 -3.79
CA GLN A 101 -22.18 4.65 -2.75
C GLN A 101 -22.71 5.22 -1.42
N LYS A 102 -23.69 4.55 -0.80
CA LYS A 102 -24.26 4.98 0.49
C LYS A 102 -23.33 4.67 1.66
N ASP A 103 -22.93 3.41 1.77
CA ASP A 103 -22.07 2.93 2.85
C ASP A 103 -20.62 3.30 2.59
N TRP A 104 -19.86 3.60 3.63
CA TRP A 104 -18.44 3.91 3.52
C TRP A 104 -17.63 2.73 4.04
N PHE A 105 -16.53 2.42 3.35
CA PHE A 105 -15.54 1.49 3.87
C PHE A 105 -14.59 2.20 4.81
N ILE A 106 -14.05 1.47 5.78
CA ILE A 106 -13.02 1.96 6.70
C ILE A 106 -11.72 1.21 6.38
N PRO A 107 -10.91 1.70 5.41
CA PRO A 107 -9.66 1.04 5.06
C PRO A 107 -8.61 1.19 6.16
N GLN A 108 -7.72 0.21 6.25
CA GLN A 108 -6.49 0.30 7.03
C GLN A 108 -5.31 0.17 6.07
N ALA A 109 -4.51 1.23 5.94
CA ALA A 109 -3.40 1.27 5.01
C ALA A 109 -2.07 1.54 5.70
N LYS A 110 -1.00 1.04 5.10
CA LYS A 110 0.39 1.35 5.41
C LYS A 110 1.05 1.86 4.14
N GLN A 111 1.82 2.92 4.25
CA GLN A 111 2.55 3.50 3.13
C GLN A 111 4.01 3.63 3.50
N TYR A 112 4.89 3.21 2.60
CA TYR A 112 6.32 3.38 2.70
C TYR A 112 6.76 4.24 1.52
N ILE A 113 7.54 5.27 1.79
CA ILE A 113 8.02 6.20 0.76
C ILE A 113 9.53 6.26 0.88
N ARG A 114 10.20 6.32 -0.27
CA ARG A 114 11.62 6.64 -0.39
C ARG A 114 11.77 7.90 -1.25
N VAL A 115 12.54 8.85 -0.74
CA VAL A 115 12.62 10.21 -1.26
C VAL A 115 13.75 10.38 -2.27
N ASP A 116 14.96 9.91 -1.92
CA ASP A 116 16.16 10.02 -2.76
C ASP A 116 16.04 9.28 -4.09
N LYS A 117 15.26 8.21 -4.10
CA LYS A 117 14.81 7.51 -5.30
C LYS A 117 13.29 7.51 -5.27
N PRO A 118 12.62 8.46 -5.96
CA PRO A 118 11.18 8.64 -5.91
C PRO A 118 10.42 7.32 -6.06
N SER A 119 9.91 6.81 -4.94
CA SER A 119 9.22 5.54 -4.90
C SER A 119 8.32 5.45 -3.68
N TYR A 120 7.24 4.69 -3.81
CA TYR A 120 6.38 4.35 -2.68
C TYR A 120 5.77 2.97 -2.86
N LEU A 121 5.44 2.35 -1.74
CA LEU A 121 4.54 1.21 -1.68
C LEU A 121 3.42 1.54 -0.71
N TRP A 122 2.20 1.51 -1.21
CA TRP A 122 0.98 1.67 -0.43
C TRP A 122 0.25 0.32 -0.38
N HIS A 123 0.05 -0.21 0.82
CA HIS A 123 -0.64 -1.46 1.06
C HIS A 123 -1.89 -1.19 1.90
N VAL A 124 -3.03 -1.72 1.48
CA VAL A 124 -4.32 -1.50 2.15
C VAL A 124 -5.06 -2.81 2.40
N ASN A 125 -5.73 -2.89 3.55
CA ASN A 125 -6.86 -3.78 3.77
C ASN A 125 -8.15 -2.96 3.65
N LEU A 126 -8.97 -3.30 2.66
CA LEU A 126 -10.24 -2.66 2.36
C LEU A 126 -11.37 -3.68 2.62
N PRO A 127 -12.23 -3.45 3.61
CA PRO A 127 -13.30 -4.39 3.96
C PRO A 127 -14.50 -4.28 3.00
N MET A 128 -14.31 -4.65 1.73
CA MET A 128 -15.37 -4.59 0.70
C MET A 128 -16.47 -5.64 0.91
N LEU A 129 -16.14 -6.77 1.54
CA LEU A 129 -17.07 -7.85 1.86
C LEU A 129 -17.05 -8.12 3.37
N PRO A 130 -18.15 -8.58 3.98
CA PRO A 130 -18.25 -8.72 5.44
C PRO A 130 -17.27 -9.74 6.06
N ILE A 131 -16.97 -10.81 5.33
CA ILE A 131 -16.18 -11.95 5.84
C ILE A 131 -14.80 -12.04 5.16
N ILE A 132 -14.70 -11.57 3.91
CA ILE A 132 -13.51 -11.75 3.08
C ILE A 132 -12.84 -10.39 2.88
N ASN A 133 -11.62 -10.26 3.40
CA ASN A 133 -10.83 -9.04 3.23
C ASN A 133 -10.45 -8.82 1.75
N THR A 134 -10.39 -7.56 1.34
CA THR A 134 -9.79 -7.17 0.06
C THR A 134 -8.46 -6.51 0.33
N ASN A 135 -7.38 -7.08 -0.20
CA ASN A 135 -6.03 -6.56 -0.01
C ASN A 135 -5.56 -5.85 -1.27
N GLY A 136 -5.03 -4.64 -1.11
CA GLY A 136 -4.49 -3.82 -2.18
C GLY A 136 -3.00 -3.55 -1.99
N ARG A 137 -2.29 -3.43 -3.10
CA ARG A 137 -0.91 -2.94 -3.18
C ARG A 137 -0.79 -2.04 -4.42
N ASP A 138 -0.40 -0.80 -4.18
CA ASP A 138 -0.06 0.21 -5.17
C ASP A 138 1.43 0.55 -5.00
N LEU A 139 2.20 0.43 -6.08
CA LEU A 139 3.66 0.55 -6.08
C LEU A 139 4.10 1.51 -7.16
N PHE A 140 4.93 2.47 -6.77
CA PHE A 140 5.73 3.27 -7.68
C PHE A 140 7.20 2.99 -7.41
N TRP A 141 7.91 2.47 -8.40
CA TRP A 141 9.31 2.09 -8.28
C TRP A 141 10.04 2.34 -9.59
N ASP A 142 11.14 3.10 -9.55
CA ASP A 142 12.00 3.33 -10.72
C ASP A 142 11.20 3.85 -11.95
N GLY A 143 10.33 4.83 -11.70
CA GLY A 143 9.46 5.42 -12.72
C GLY A 143 8.28 4.55 -13.16
N LYS A 144 8.11 3.36 -12.57
CA LYS A 144 7.06 2.41 -12.95
C LYS A 144 5.99 2.29 -11.86
N GLY A 145 4.75 2.62 -12.23
CA GLY A 145 3.56 2.42 -11.42
C GLY A 145 2.96 1.03 -11.64
N SER A 146 2.41 0.41 -10.61
CA SER A 146 1.63 -0.82 -10.75
C SER A 146 0.63 -0.93 -9.61
N MET A 147 -0.51 -1.58 -9.84
CA MET A 147 -1.55 -1.75 -8.83
C MET A 147 -2.13 -3.16 -8.86
N LEU A 148 -2.30 -3.77 -7.69
CA LEU A 148 -2.88 -5.09 -7.52
C LEU A 148 -3.85 -5.08 -6.34
N ILE A 149 -5.12 -5.35 -6.59
CA ILE A 149 -6.16 -5.45 -5.56
C ILE A 149 -6.85 -6.80 -5.72
N LYS A 150 -6.93 -7.57 -4.63
CA LYS A 150 -7.48 -8.93 -4.62
C LYS A 150 -8.48 -9.15 -3.51
N ILE A 151 -9.63 -9.73 -3.85
CA ILE A 151 -10.59 -10.27 -2.87
C ILE A 151 -10.02 -11.58 -2.32
N GLY A 152 -9.98 -11.70 -1.00
CA GLY A 152 -9.41 -12.85 -0.30
C GLY A 152 -7.93 -13.07 -0.58
N SER A 153 -7.23 -12.06 -1.10
CA SER A 153 -5.85 -12.16 -1.60
C SER A 153 -5.65 -13.15 -2.76
N VAL A 154 -6.74 -13.62 -3.40
CA VAL A 154 -6.71 -14.66 -4.44
C VAL A 154 -7.25 -14.13 -5.75
N ILE A 155 -8.47 -13.58 -5.75
CA ILE A 155 -9.19 -13.16 -6.96
C ILE A 155 -8.86 -11.70 -7.27
N PRO A 156 -8.17 -11.39 -8.37
CA PRO A 156 -7.88 -10.00 -8.74
C PRO A 156 -9.15 -9.26 -9.18
N VAL A 157 -9.33 -8.08 -8.62
CA VAL A 157 -10.34 -7.09 -9.05
C VAL A 157 -9.69 -5.87 -9.71
N VAL A 158 -8.41 -5.63 -9.40
CA VAL A 158 -7.54 -4.70 -10.13
C VAL A 158 -6.20 -5.40 -10.30
N ASP A 159 -5.68 -5.43 -11.52
CA ASP A 159 -4.36 -5.94 -11.84
C ASP A 159 -3.79 -5.10 -13.00
N VAL A 160 -3.02 -4.08 -12.65
CA VAL A 160 -2.46 -3.12 -13.59
C VAL A 160 -0.95 -3.23 -13.54
N SER A 161 -0.39 -3.75 -14.62
CA SER A 161 1.05 -3.75 -14.89
C SER A 161 1.52 -2.37 -15.35
N PRO A 162 2.83 -2.06 -15.21
CA PRO A 162 3.39 -0.78 -15.64
C PRO A 162 3.04 -0.42 -17.08
N ASN A 163 2.57 0.81 -17.25
CA ASN A 163 2.26 1.44 -18.53
C ASN A 163 2.30 2.97 -18.35
N GLU A 164 2.30 3.71 -19.46
CA GLU A 164 2.41 5.17 -19.46
C GLU A 164 1.43 5.87 -18.50
N LYS A 165 0.14 5.52 -18.57
CA LYS A 165 -0.91 6.15 -17.75
C LYS A 165 -0.69 5.94 -16.25
N ILE A 166 -0.40 4.71 -15.82
CA ILE A 166 -0.19 4.46 -14.38
C ILE A 166 1.15 5.02 -13.91
N ASN A 167 2.18 5.06 -14.76
CA ASN A 167 3.46 5.67 -14.42
C ASN A 167 3.30 7.18 -14.15
N GLU A 168 2.60 7.90 -15.04
CA GLU A 168 2.29 9.32 -14.86
C GLU A 168 1.43 9.56 -13.62
N SER A 169 0.35 8.79 -13.45
CA SER A 169 -0.52 8.91 -12.28
C SER A 169 0.22 8.66 -10.97
N SER A 170 1.12 7.66 -10.94
CA SER A 170 1.91 7.35 -9.77
C SER A 170 2.94 8.43 -9.46
N LEU A 171 3.58 9.00 -10.49
CA LEU A 171 4.47 10.15 -10.34
C LEU A 171 3.72 11.38 -9.81
N HIS A 172 2.56 11.70 -10.37
CA HIS A 172 1.71 12.79 -9.89
C HIS A 172 1.36 12.62 -8.41
N ARG A 173 0.98 11.42 -8.00
CA ARG A 173 0.72 11.12 -6.58
C ARG A 173 1.94 11.37 -5.71
N PHE A 174 3.13 10.90 -6.12
CA PHE A 174 4.37 11.15 -5.38
C PHE A 174 4.62 12.66 -5.23
N LEU A 175 4.53 13.43 -6.33
CA LEU A 175 4.72 14.89 -6.30
C LEU A 175 3.69 15.61 -5.42
N LEU A 176 2.42 15.19 -5.46
CA LEU A 176 1.34 15.74 -4.63
C LEU A 176 1.54 15.47 -3.13
N GLU A 177 2.30 14.41 -2.79
CA GLU A 177 2.58 14.05 -1.40
C GLU A 177 3.86 14.72 -0.85
N ILE A 178 4.68 15.41 -1.68
CA ILE A 178 5.90 16.12 -1.24
C ILE A 178 5.70 17.07 -0.04
N PRO A 179 4.55 17.76 0.13
CA PRO A 179 4.31 18.57 1.33
C PRO A 179 4.45 17.78 2.65
N TRP A 180 4.28 16.45 2.64
CA TRP A 180 4.49 15.58 3.80
C TRP A 180 5.96 15.29 4.11
N TYR A 181 6.88 15.59 3.17
CA TYR A 181 8.32 15.35 3.29
C TYR A 181 9.12 16.48 2.62
N PRO A 182 9.21 17.64 3.29
CA PRO A 182 9.66 18.91 2.70
C PRO A 182 11.14 18.98 2.29
N THR A 183 11.93 17.92 2.51
CA THR A 183 13.34 17.82 2.08
C THR A 183 13.55 16.95 0.84
N ALA A 184 12.47 16.61 0.11
CA ALA A 184 12.54 15.89 -1.16
C ALA A 184 12.99 16.76 -2.33
#